data_AF-A0AAV6YY93-F1
#
_entry.id   AF-A0AAV6YY93-F1
#
_cell.length_a   1.000
_cell.length_b   1.000
_cell.length_c   1.000
_cell.angle_alpha   90.00
_cell.angle_beta   90.00
_cell.angle_gamma   90.00
#
_symmetry.space_group_name_H-M   'P 1'
#
loop_
_entity.id
_entity.type
_entity.pdbx_description
1 polymer ?
#
loop_
_entity_poly.entity_id
_entity_poly.type
_entity_poly.pdbx_seq_one_letter_code
_entity_poly.pdbx_strand_id
1 'polypeptide(L)'
;MFGLQSFILVVDVISVVVIPLHALPPCPPQVVHKLTQMIGKNVKLYDMVLQFLRTLFLRTRNVHYCTLRAELLMSLHDLDVSEICSVDPCHKFTWCLDACIREKYVDAKRARELQGFLDGVKKGQEQVLGDLSMILCDPFAINTLALSTMRSLQELITQESLPRDNHELHLLLRMLSLGLGAWDMIDSQVFKEPKLDAELITKFLPLLMSLVVDDYTFNVEHKLPTEEKVPVTYPNTLPDVFTKFLLENRIACEIGLYYLLHITKQRNKNSLLRLLPAIKETYNDTGFTDIFLHLFTSNLTLLSEEFGSEEFCGHIFEGFFLVSLTKKENIHRHVLRLLLHLHHKVAPTKLESLQKALEPTKTVSWGW
;
A
#
# COMPACT_ATOMS: atom_id res chain seq x y z
N MET A 1 -20.42 -21.55 -18.67
CA MET A 1 -20.63 -20.33 -17.87
C MET A 1 -20.44 -20.55 -16.35
N PHE A 2 -19.76 -21.64 -15.93
CA PHE A 2 -19.45 -21.95 -14.51
C PHE A 2 -17.97 -21.68 -14.12
N GLY A 3 -17.21 -20.94 -14.94
CA GLY A 3 -15.76 -20.78 -14.79
C GLY A 3 -15.27 -19.45 -14.19
N LEU A 4 -16.12 -18.41 -14.12
CA LEU A 4 -15.73 -17.11 -13.56
C LEU A 4 -15.92 -17.03 -12.04
N GLN A 5 -16.93 -17.72 -11.50
CA GLN A 5 -17.31 -17.60 -10.08
C GLN A 5 -16.33 -18.32 -9.16
N SER A 6 -15.70 -19.41 -9.62
CA SER A 6 -14.61 -20.09 -8.90
C SER A 6 -13.28 -19.31 -8.94
N PHE A 7 -13.09 -18.41 -9.91
CA PHE A 7 -11.89 -17.56 -10.00
C PHE A 7 -11.98 -16.34 -9.06
N ILE A 8 -13.19 -15.81 -8.86
CA ILE A 8 -13.43 -14.72 -7.89
C ILE A 8 -13.16 -15.19 -6.46
N LEU A 9 -13.50 -16.45 -6.13
CA LEU A 9 -13.18 -17.07 -4.84
C LEU A 9 -11.67 -17.22 -4.58
N VAL A 10 -10.84 -17.34 -5.63
CA VAL A 10 -9.36 -17.40 -5.48
C VAL A 10 -8.77 -16.02 -5.16
N VAL A 11 -9.38 -14.95 -5.65
CA VAL A 11 -8.98 -13.57 -5.32
C VAL A 11 -9.37 -13.20 -3.88
N ASP A 12 -10.50 -13.73 -3.39
CA ASP A 12 -10.86 -13.65 -1.97
C ASP A 12 -9.89 -14.44 -1.09
N VAL A 13 -9.35 -15.59 -1.54
CA VAL A 13 -8.32 -16.32 -0.78
C VAL A 13 -7.01 -15.53 -0.68
N ILE A 14 -6.60 -14.80 -1.73
CA ILE A 14 -5.43 -13.89 -1.65
C ILE A 14 -5.70 -12.73 -0.68
N SER A 15 -6.95 -12.29 -0.56
CA SER A 15 -7.38 -11.26 0.40
C SER A 15 -7.57 -11.80 1.83
N VAL A 16 -7.66 -13.13 2.01
CA VAL A 16 -7.83 -13.83 3.30
C VAL A 16 -6.48 -14.36 3.84
N VAL A 17 -5.45 -14.48 3.00
CA VAL A 17 -4.08 -14.85 3.41
C VAL A 17 -3.22 -13.61 3.68
N VAL A 18 -3.76 -12.64 4.40
CA VAL A 18 -2.96 -11.67 5.16
C VAL A 18 -3.01 -12.09 6.63
N ILE A 19 -2.50 -13.29 6.87
CA ILE A 19 -2.17 -13.84 8.19
C ILE A 19 -0.73 -13.37 8.50
N PRO A 20 -0.35 -13.14 9.76
CA PRO A 20 0.88 -12.43 10.11
C PRO A 20 2.11 -13.07 9.48
N LEU A 21 2.96 -12.20 8.95
CA LEU A 21 4.23 -12.41 8.25
C LEU A 21 5.31 -13.18 9.03
N HIS A 22 4.97 -14.23 9.80
CA HIS A 22 5.92 -14.95 10.64
C HIS A 22 5.79 -16.48 10.75
N ALA A 23 4.86 -17.18 10.05
CA ALA A 23 4.66 -18.60 10.35
C ALA A 23 4.22 -19.55 9.23
N LEU A 24 4.51 -19.29 7.94
CA LEU A 24 4.32 -20.33 6.92
C LEU A 24 5.54 -20.43 5.98
N PRO A 25 5.98 -21.64 5.61
CA PRO A 25 7.06 -21.84 4.65
C PRO A 25 6.69 -21.25 3.28
N PRO A 26 7.68 -20.91 2.44
CA PRO A 26 7.49 -20.21 1.17
C PRO A 26 6.99 -21.17 0.08
N CYS A 27 5.81 -21.76 0.28
CA CYS A 27 5.13 -22.44 -0.82
C CYS A 27 4.38 -21.37 -1.62
N PRO A 28 4.68 -21.18 -2.92
CA PRO A 28 3.84 -20.34 -3.76
C PRO A 28 2.40 -20.86 -3.68
N PRO A 29 1.37 -20.00 -3.78
CA PRO A 29 -0.02 -20.42 -3.75
C PRO A 29 -0.22 -21.61 -4.70
N GLN A 30 -0.96 -22.64 -4.31
CA GLN A 30 -1.13 -23.88 -5.10
C GLN A 30 -1.48 -23.62 -6.58
N VAL A 31 -2.16 -22.50 -6.83
CA VAL A 31 -2.52 -21.98 -8.15
C VAL A 31 -1.30 -21.57 -8.98
N VAL A 32 -0.33 -20.84 -8.40
CA VAL A 32 0.90 -20.43 -9.08
C VAL A 32 1.72 -21.66 -9.46
N HIS A 33 1.92 -22.58 -8.52
CA HIS A 33 2.68 -23.80 -8.80
C HIS A 33 2.05 -24.63 -9.93
N LYS A 34 0.72 -24.77 -9.92
CA LYS A 34 0.00 -25.46 -11.00
C LYS A 34 0.16 -24.75 -12.34
N LEU A 35 0.08 -23.42 -12.37
CA LEU A 35 0.29 -22.63 -13.59
C LEU A 35 1.72 -22.79 -14.11
N THR A 36 2.71 -22.74 -13.22
CA THR A 36 4.13 -22.96 -13.55
C THR A 36 4.35 -24.34 -14.16
N GLN A 37 3.76 -25.40 -13.58
CA GLN A 37 3.81 -26.75 -14.14
C GLN A 37 3.16 -26.85 -15.53
N MET A 38 2.03 -26.15 -15.75
CA MET A 38 1.35 -26.14 -17.05
C MET A 38 2.16 -25.43 -18.14
N ILE A 39 2.89 -24.37 -17.79
CA ILE A 39 3.78 -23.64 -18.72
C ILE A 39 5.04 -24.46 -18.98
N GLY A 40 5.61 -25.08 -17.93
CA GLY A 40 6.86 -25.81 -17.99
C GLY A 40 7.98 -24.93 -18.54
N LYS A 41 8.65 -25.41 -19.61
CA LYS A 41 9.77 -24.72 -20.28
C LYS A 41 9.36 -23.96 -21.55
N ASN A 42 8.06 -23.85 -21.83
CA ASN A 42 7.58 -23.33 -23.10
C ASN A 42 7.44 -21.80 -23.09
N VAL A 43 8.42 -21.12 -23.69
CA VAL A 43 8.47 -19.64 -23.77
C VAL A 43 7.21 -19.05 -24.42
N LYS A 44 6.65 -19.68 -25.46
CA LYS A 44 5.44 -19.15 -26.12
C LYS A 44 4.22 -19.19 -25.20
N LEU A 45 4.08 -20.25 -24.40
CA LEU A 45 2.99 -20.34 -23.42
C LEU A 45 3.18 -19.30 -22.31
N TYR A 46 4.42 -19.10 -21.86
CA TYR A 46 4.74 -18.04 -20.91
C TYR A 46 4.34 -16.66 -21.42
N ASP A 47 4.74 -16.31 -22.66
CA ASP A 47 4.39 -15.04 -23.30
C ASP A 47 2.87 -14.85 -23.43
N MET A 48 2.14 -15.91 -23.80
CA MET A 48 0.68 -15.90 -23.85
C MET A 48 0.06 -15.61 -22.49
N VAL A 49 0.58 -16.22 -21.41
CA VAL A 49 0.12 -15.95 -20.04
C VAL A 49 0.40 -14.50 -19.67
N LEU A 50 1.60 -13.97 -19.95
CA LEU A 50 1.90 -12.57 -19.68
C LEU A 50 0.96 -11.61 -20.42
N GLN A 51 0.65 -11.89 -21.69
CA GLN A 51 -0.32 -11.11 -22.47
C GLN A 51 -1.73 -11.17 -21.86
N PHE A 52 -2.13 -12.34 -21.36
CA PHE A 52 -3.40 -12.50 -20.69
C PHE A 52 -3.46 -11.72 -19.37
N LEU A 53 -2.38 -11.75 -18.56
CA LEU A 53 -2.28 -10.97 -17.33
C LEU A 53 -2.39 -9.47 -17.60
N ARG A 54 -1.70 -8.95 -18.63
CA ARG A 54 -1.84 -7.52 -19.03
C ARG A 54 -3.29 -7.19 -19.41
N THR A 55 -3.94 -8.07 -20.18
CA THR A 55 -5.33 -7.88 -20.60
C THR A 55 -6.29 -7.85 -19.41
N LEU A 56 -6.10 -8.76 -18.44
CA LEU A 56 -6.92 -8.81 -17.24
C LEU A 56 -6.66 -7.61 -16.33
N PHE A 57 -5.40 -7.21 -16.15
CA PHE A 57 -5.03 -6.01 -15.40
C PHE A 57 -5.72 -4.77 -15.97
N LEU A 58 -5.68 -4.58 -17.30
CA LEU A 58 -6.35 -3.46 -17.96
C LEU A 58 -7.87 -3.48 -17.77
N ARG A 59 -8.51 -4.63 -18.01
CA ARG A 59 -9.98 -4.76 -17.97
C ARG A 59 -10.57 -4.66 -16.58
N THR A 60 -9.87 -5.20 -15.58
CA THR A 60 -10.41 -5.33 -14.21
C THR A 60 -9.87 -4.29 -13.24
N ARG A 61 -8.75 -3.63 -13.57
CA ARG A 61 -7.96 -2.79 -12.66
C ARG A 61 -7.52 -3.51 -11.38
N ASN A 62 -7.50 -4.84 -11.39
CA ASN A 62 -7.10 -5.64 -10.24
C ASN A 62 -5.57 -5.83 -10.23
N VAL A 63 -4.92 -5.20 -9.25
CA VAL A 63 -3.46 -5.24 -9.05
C VAL A 63 -2.93 -6.63 -8.69
N HIS A 64 -3.78 -7.59 -8.29
CA HIS A 64 -3.32 -8.96 -8.00
C HIS A 64 -2.84 -9.71 -9.25
N TYR A 65 -3.19 -9.25 -10.46
CA TYR A 65 -2.56 -9.77 -11.69
C TYR A 65 -1.09 -9.35 -11.81
N CYS A 66 -0.70 -8.23 -11.19
CA CYS A 66 0.68 -7.81 -11.03
C CYS A 66 1.44 -8.74 -10.08
N THR A 67 0.83 -9.08 -8.94
CA THR A 67 1.36 -10.09 -8.01
C THR A 67 1.57 -11.42 -8.72
N LEU A 68 0.56 -11.91 -9.46
CA LEU A 68 0.68 -13.17 -10.19
C LEU A 68 1.80 -13.15 -11.23
N ARG A 69 2.04 -12.01 -11.90
CA ARG A 69 3.19 -11.86 -12.81
C ARG A 69 4.52 -12.03 -12.08
N ALA A 70 4.70 -11.34 -10.95
CA ALA A 70 5.91 -11.40 -10.17
C ALA A 70 6.14 -12.80 -9.58
N GLU A 71 5.11 -13.37 -8.93
CA GLU A 71 5.16 -14.71 -8.33
C GLU A 71 5.38 -15.83 -9.35
N LEU A 72 4.79 -15.73 -10.55
CA LEU A 72 5.02 -16.70 -11.60
C LEU A 72 6.49 -16.72 -12.04
N LEU A 73 7.10 -15.55 -12.19
CA LEU A 73 8.51 -15.44 -12.58
C LEU A 73 9.44 -15.93 -11.48
N MET A 74 9.13 -15.65 -10.21
CA MET A 74 9.90 -16.18 -9.07
C MET A 74 9.72 -17.69 -8.92
N SER A 75 8.51 -18.21 -9.13
CA SER A 75 8.26 -19.66 -9.12
C SER A 75 9.01 -20.39 -10.24
N LEU A 76 9.17 -19.78 -11.42
CA LEU A 76 9.98 -20.33 -12.52
C LEU A 76 11.49 -20.27 -12.20
N HIS A 77 11.93 -19.21 -11.52
CA HIS A 77 13.30 -19.07 -11.03
C HIS A 77 13.64 -20.16 -10.00
N ASP A 78 12.77 -20.39 -9.01
CA ASP A 78 12.97 -21.40 -7.96
C ASP A 78 12.98 -22.83 -8.50
N LEU A 79 12.37 -23.07 -9.67
CA LEU A 79 12.38 -24.35 -10.38
C LEU A 79 13.51 -24.46 -11.42
N ASP A 80 14.44 -23.50 -11.45
CA ASP A 80 15.59 -23.45 -12.36
C ASP A 80 15.19 -23.52 -13.85
N VAL A 81 14.07 -22.92 -14.24
CA VAL A 81 13.61 -22.86 -15.64
C VAL A 81 14.35 -21.78 -16.40
N SER A 82 15.62 -22.07 -16.74
CA SER A 82 16.53 -21.15 -17.43
C SER A 82 16.04 -20.72 -18.81
N GLU A 83 15.26 -21.56 -19.50
CA GLU A 83 14.72 -21.28 -20.84
C GLU A 83 13.80 -20.06 -20.86
N ILE A 84 13.11 -19.78 -19.75
CA ILE A 84 12.27 -18.59 -19.58
C ILE A 84 13.02 -17.48 -18.84
N CYS A 85 13.69 -17.79 -17.73
CA CYS A 85 14.34 -16.76 -16.91
C CYS A 85 15.47 -16.02 -17.64
N SER A 86 16.18 -16.68 -18.56
CA SER A 86 17.26 -16.04 -19.33
C SER A 86 16.77 -15.08 -20.42
N VAL A 87 15.51 -15.22 -20.85
CA VAL A 87 14.92 -14.40 -21.92
C VAL A 87 13.97 -13.33 -21.39
N ASP A 88 13.39 -13.51 -20.19
CA ASP A 88 12.55 -12.48 -19.58
C ASP A 88 13.40 -11.28 -19.13
N PRO A 89 13.18 -10.08 -19.69
CA PRO A 89 13.98 -8.90 -19.40
C PRO A 89 13.78 -8.35 -17.97
N CYS A 90 12.69 -8.74 -17.30
CA CYS A 90 12.37 -8.33 -15.94
C CYS A 90 12.94 -9.28 -14.88
N HIS A 91 13.44 -10.47 -15.23
CA HIS A 91 13.87 -11.50 -14.26
C HIS A 91 14.79 -10.97 -13.17
N LYS A 92 15.90 -10.32 -13.56
CA LYS A 92 16.89 -9.79 -12.59
C LYS A 92 16.31 -8.68 -11.71
N PHE A 93 15.45 -7.84 -12.28
CA PHE A 93 14.79 -6.78 -11.53
C PHE A 93 13.82 -7.36 -10.50
N THR A 94 12.94 -8.29 -10.92
CA THR A 94 11.98 -8.95 -10.03
C THR A 94 12.69 -9.70 -8.91
N TRP A 95 13.78 -10.41 -9.22
CA TRP A 95 14.56 -11.12 -8.21
C TRP A 95 15.21 -10.20 -7.18
N CYS A 96 15.78 -9.08 -7.62
CA CYS A 96 16.34 -8.06 -6.71
C CYS A 96 15.24 -7.40 -5.85
N LEU A 97 14.09 -7.08 -6.45
CA LEU A 97 12.95 -6.49 -5.76
C LEU A 97 12.33 -7.46 -4.74
N ASP A 98 12.20 -8.73 -5.08
CA ASP A 98 11.69 -9.80 -4.22
C ASP A 98 12.55 -9.97 -2.96
N ALA A 99 13.87 -9.83 -3.08
CA ALA A 99 14.76 -9.74 -1.91
C ALA A 99 14.46 -8.52 -1.03
N CYS A 100 14.13 -7.36 -1.62
CA CYS A 100 13.70 -6.17 -0.86
C CYS A 100 12.37 -6.39 -0.14
N ILE A 101 11.42 -7.06 -0.81
CA ILE A 101 10.10 -7.36 -0.24
C ILE A 101 10.22 -8.25 0.99
N ARG A 102 11.05 -9.30 0.93
CA ARG A 102 11.33 -10.18 2.08
C ARG A 102 11.92 -9.43 3.27
N GLU A 103 12.91 -8.55 3.00
CA GLU A 103 13.55 -7.73 4.05
C GLU A 103 12.69 -6.52 4.48
N LYS A 104 11.58 -6.24 3.78
CA LYS A 104 10.70 -5.08 3.99
C LYS A 104 11.46 -3.75 3.94
N TYR A 105 12.53 -3.71 3.15
CA TYR A 105 13.40 -2.54 3.01
C TYR A 105 14.25 -2.61 1.74
N VAL A 106 14.49 -1.46 1.13
CA VAL A 106 15.42 -1.28 0.02
C VAL A 106 16.68 -0.59 0.54
N ASP A 107 17.79 -1.33 0.66
CA ASP A 107 19.09 -0.77 1.03
C ASP A 107 19.82 -0.09 -0.13
N ALA A 108 20.85 0.69 0.18
CA ALA A 108 21.68 1.44 -0.79
C ALA A 108 22.32 0.60 -1.90
N LYS A 109 22.63 -0.69 -1.64
CA LYS A 109 23.20 -1.58 -2.66
C LYS A 109 22.10 -2.04 -3.61
N ARG A 110 20.99 -2.54 -3.09
CA ARG A 110 19.84 -2.98 -3.90
C ARG A 110 19.19 -1.82 -4.66
N ALA A 111 19.12 -0.64 -4.05
CA ALA A 111 18.69 0.59 -4.73
C ALA A 111 19.50 0.84 -6.00
N ARG A 112 20.84 0.79 -5.92
CA ARG A 112 21.71 0.98 -7.11
C ARG A 112 21.53 -0.11 -8.16
N GLU A 113 21.33 -1.36 -7.75
CA GLU A 113 21.05 -2.47 -8.68
C GLU A 113 19.71 -2.26 -9.41
N LEU A 114 18.64 -1.96 -8.66
CA LEU A 114 17.31 -1.66 -9.20
C LEU A 114 17.33 -0.45 -10.15
N GLN A 115 18.06 0.61 -9.77
CA GLN A 115 18.28 1.76 -10.63
C GLN A 115 19.00 1.36 -11.93
N GLY A 116 20.06 0.56 -11.84
CA GLY A 116 20.80 0.09 -13.01
C GLY A 116 19.94 -0.71 -13.99
N PHE A 117 18.97 -1.48 -13.50
CA PHE A 117 18.01 -2.18 -14.36
C PHE A 117 17.04 -1.23 -15.06
N LEU A 118 16.51 -0.22 -14.36
CA LEU A 118 15.63 0.80 -14.95
C LEU A 118 16.37 1.64 -16.01
N ASP A 119 17.56 2.12 -15.66
CA ASP A 119 18.40 2.91 -16.57
C ASP A 119 18.96 2.08 -17.74
N GLY A 120 18.97 0.76 -17.59
CA GLY A 120 19.42 -0.20 -18.61
C GLY A 120 18.40 -0.48 -19.72
N VAL A 121 17.17 0.03 -19.63
CA VAL A 121 16.14 -0.15 -20.67
C VAL A 121 16.56 0.58 -21.95
N LYS A 122 16.81 -0.18 -23.01
CA LYS A 122 17.32 0.36 -24.29
C LYS A 122 16.22 1.06 -25.08
N LYS A 123 16.61 2.10 -25.83
CA LYS A 123 15.76 2.72 -26.86
C LYS A 123 15.25 1.65 -27.84
N GLY A 124 13.94 1.62 -28.07
CA GLY A 124 13.27 0.59 -28.88
C GLY A 124 12.82 -0.66 -28.13
N GLN A 125 13.20 -0.83 -26.85
CA GLN A 125 12.70 -1.88 -25.94
C GLN A 125 11.86 -1.28 -24.81
N GLU A 126 11.27 -0.11 -25.04
CA GLU A 126 10.56 0.67 -24.02
C GLU A 126 9.37 -0.11 -23.44
N GLN A 127 8.78 -1.05 -24.19
CA GLN A 127 7.72 -1.95 -23.69
C GLN A 127 8.08 -2.70 -22.40
N VAL A 128 9.38 -2.98 -22.18
CA VAL A 128 9.88 -3.59 -20.93
C VAL A 128 9.54 -2.73 -19.72
N LEU A 129 9.52 -1.40 -19.88
CA LEU A 129 9.14 -0.48 -18.79
C LEU A 129 7.69 -0.71 -18.33
N GLY A 130 6.78 -1.09 -19.23
CA GLY A 130 5.41 -1.44 -18.87
C GLY A 130 5.35 -2.68 -17.99
N ASP A 131 6.18 -3.68 -18.29
CA ASP A 131 6.29 -4.91 -17.50
C ASP A 131 6.95 -4.70 -16.13
N LEU A 132 8.01 -3.88 -16.08
CA LEU A 132 8.65 -3.44 -14.84
C LEU A 132 7.68 -2.63 -13.97
N SER A 133 6.90 -1.74 -14.59
CA SER A 133 5.86 -0.98 -13.90
C SER A 133 4.77 -1.92 -13.36
N MET A 134 4.38 -2.94 -14.12
CA MET A 134 3.45 -3.95 -13.65
C MET A 134 4.01 -4.70 -12.43
N ILE A 135 5.29 -5.09 -12.43
CA ILE A 135 5.94 -5.71 -11.26
C ILE A 135 5.98 -4.75 -10.06
N LEU A 136 6.27 -3.47 -10.28
CA LEU A 136 6.27 -2.43 -9.24
C LEU A 136 4.85 -2.11 -8.71
N CYS A 137 3.81 -2.37 -9.51
CA CYS A 137 2.40 -2.21 -9.14
C CYS A 137 1.89 -3.33 -8.22
N ASP A 138 2.69 -4.38 -8.01
CA ASP A 138 2.40 -5.39 -6.99
C ASP A 138 2.24 -4.76 -5.60
N PRO A 139 1.16 -5.07 -4.85
CA PRO A 139 0.95 -4.52 -3.51
C PRO A 139 2.13 -4.71 -2.54
N PHE A 140 2.88 -5.81 -2.62
CA PHE A 140 4.04 -6.01 -1.75
C PHE A 140 5.21 -5.11 -2.14
N ALA A 141 5.41 -4.88 -3.43
CA ALA A 141 6.38 -3.90 -3.94
C ALA A 141 6.02 -2.47 -3.49
N ILE A 142 4.78 -2.02 -3.72
CA ILE A 142 4.30 -0.69 -3.28
C ILE A 142 4.49 -0.52 -1.77
N ASN A 143 4.09 -1.51 -0.98
CA ASN A 143 4.27 -1.49 0.47
C ASN A 143 5.74 -1.37 0.89
N THR A 144 6.62 -2.13 0.26
CA THR A 144 8.06 -2.10 0.56
C THR A 144 8.67 -0.74 0.20
N LEU A 145 8.31 -0.17 -0.94
CA LEU A 145 8.81 1.13 -1.38
C LEU A 145 8.29 2.28 -0.52
N ALA A 146 7.00 2.27 -0.17
CA ALA A 146 6.41 3.28 0.70
C ALA A 146 6.99 3.22 2.12
N LEU A 147 7.16 2.02 2.69
CA LEU A 147 7.84 1.86 3.99
C LEU A 147 9.30 2.30 3.95
N SER A 148 10.03 1.98 2.88
CA SER A 148 11.42 2.44 2.70
C SER A 148 11.49 3.95 2.55
N THR A 149 10.52 4.57 1.87
CA THR A 149 10.39 6.03 1.74
C THR A 149 10.18 6.67 3.11
N MET A 150 9.25 6.14 3.91
CA MET A 150 9.01 6.64 5.27
C MET A 150 10.26 6.51 6.15
N ARG A 151 11.01 5.41 6.05
CA ARG A 151 12.27 5.23 6.79
C ARG A 151 13.32 6.23 6.34
N SER A 152 13.49 6.43 5.03
CA SER A 152 14.42 7.41 4.48
C SER A 152 14.10 8.82 4.98
N LEU A 153 12.83 9.22 5.02
CA LEU A 153 12.43 10.52 5.58
C LEU A 153 12.78 10.65 7.07
N GLN A 154 12.65 9.59 7.86
CA GLN A 154 13.04 9.60 9.28
C GLN A 154 14.56 9.70 9.48
N GLU A 155 15.33 9.02 8.62
CA GLU A 155 16.79 9.12 8.61
C GLU A 155 17.23 10.54 8.23
N LEU A 156 16.58 11.17 7.25
CA LEU A 156 16.83 12.56 6.87
C LEU A 156 16.57 13.54 8.01
N ILE A 157 15.47 13.35 8.76
CA ILE A 157 15.19 14.15 9.97
C ILE A 157 16.33 13.98 10.98
N THR A 158 16.77 12.74 11.22
CA THR A 158 17.85 12.43 12.18
C THR A 158 19.19 13.01 11.75
N GLN A 159 19.45 13.09 10.43
CA GLN A 159 20.68 13.61 9.85
C GLN A 159 20.61 15.12 9.54
N GLU A 160 19.49 15.78 9.86
CA GLU A 160 19.23 17.20 9.54
C GLU A 160 19.45 17.54 8.05
N SER A 161 19.09 16.62 7.16
CA SER A 161 19.30 16.74 5.72
C SER A 161 17.98 16.87 4.96
N LEU A 162 18.04 17.48 3.77
CA LEU A 162 16.84 17.79 2.99
C LEU A 162 16.51 16.66 1.99
N PRO A 163 15.21 16.39 1.73
CA PRO A 163 14.78 15.37 0.76
C PRO A 163 15.42 15.49 -0.62
N ARG A 164 15.59 16.74 -1.10
CA ARG A 164 16.13 17.05 -2.44
C ARG A 164 17.58 16.60 -2.65
N ASP A 165 18.33 16.39 -1.58
CA ASP A 165 19.75 16.03 -1.64
C ASP A 165 19.93 14.50 -1.60
N ASN A 166 18.88 13.74 -1.29
CA ASN A 166 18.92 12.29 -1.15
C ASN A 166 18.52 11.57 -2.45
N HIS A 167 19.52 10.98 -3.10
CA HIS A 167 19.34 10.26 -4.36
C HIS A 167 18.56 8.94 -4.21
N GLU A 168 18.72 8.25 -3.08
CA GLU A 168 18.01 7.00 -2.81
C GLU A 168 16.51 7.26 -2.64
N LEU A 169 16.14 8.33 -1.93
CA LEU A 169 14.76 8.79 -1.82
C LEU A 169 14.17 9.11 -3.19
N HIS A 170 14.88 9.83 -4.05
CA HIS A 170 14.42 10.10 -5.41
C HIS A 170 14.18 8.82 -6.22
N LEU A 171 15.03 7.80 -6.05
CA LEU A 171 14.83 6.51 -6.70
C LEU A 171 13.58 5.79 -6.16
N LEU A 172 13.36 5.80 -4.84
CA LEU A 172 12.16 5.20 -4.24
C LEU A 172 10.88 5.86 -4.79
N LEU A 173 10.87 7.20 -4.88
CA LEU A 173 9.76 7.95 -5.47
C LEU A 173 9.57 7.65 -6.95
N ARG A 174 10.65 7.51 -7.72
CA ARG A 174 10.62 7.12 -9.14
C ARG A 174 10.00 5.73 -9.31
N MET A 175 10.40 4.74 -8.50
CA MET A 175 9.83 3.40 -8.54
C MET A 175 8.36 3.37 -8.11
N LEU A 176 7.99 4.11 -7.06
CA LEU A 176 6.58 4.30 -6.68
C LEU A 176 5.77 4.93 -7.82
N SER A 177 6.32 5.95 -8.49
CA SER A 177 5.66 6.60 -9.62
C SER A 177 5.40 5.64 -10.77
N LEU A 178 6.37 4.78 -11.09
CA LEU A 178 6.22 3.73 -12.11
C LEU A 178 5.15 2.70 -11.72
N GLY A 179 5.21 2.16 -10.51
CA GLY A 179 4.23 1.16 -10.04
C GLY A 179 2.81 1.71 -9.98
N LEU A 180 2.63 2.91 -9.42
CA LEU A 180 1.33 3.58 -9.34
C LEU A 180 0.82 4.02 -10.72
N GLY A 181 1.70 4.26 -11.68
CA GLY A 181 1.40 4.64 -13.07
C GLY A 181 1.27 3.46 -14.04
N ALA A 182 1.40 2.22 -13.58
CA ALA A 182 1.50 1.05 -14.45
C ALA A 182 0.27 0.86 -15.35
N TRP A 183 -0.93 1.06 -14.81
CA TRP A 183 -2.17 0.93 -15.59
C TRP A 183 -2.22 1.94 -16.74
N ASP A 184 -1.95 3.22 -16.45
CA ASP A 184 -1.97 4.30 -17.44
C ASP A 184 -0.92 4.07 -18.54
N MET A 185 0.26 3.57 -18.16
CA MET A 185 1.35 3.25 -19.10
C MET A 185 0.98 2.12 -20.05
N ILE A 186 0.39 1.03 -19.52
CA ILE A 186 0.00 -0.13 -20.32
C ILE A 186 -1.23 0.18 -21.18
N ASP A 187 -2.18 0.97 -20.69
CA ASP A 187 -3.38 1.35 -21.44
C ASP A 187 -3.03 2.28 -22.61
N SER A 188 -2.26 3.33 -22.35
CA SER A 188 -1.86 4.31 -23.37
C SER A 188 -0.81 3.79 -24.36
N GLN A 189 -0.12 2.69 -24.03
CA GLN A 189 1.04 2.18 -24.77
C GLN A 189 2.18 3.23 -24.89
N VAL A 190 2.22 4.22 -24.01
CA VAL A 190 3.28 5.22 -23.93
C VAL A 190 4.25 4.81 -22.83
N PHE A 191 5.27 4.05 -23.21
CA PHE A 191 6.26 3.51 -22.28
C PHE A 191 7.36 4.51 -21.95
N LYS A 192 7.00 5.51 -21.15
CA LYS A 192 7.93 6.54 -20.67
C LYS A 192 7.78 6.71 -19.17
N GLU A 193 8.89 7.00 -18.52
CA GLU A 193 8.88 7.26 -17.10
C GLU A 193 8.11 8.54 -16.79
N PRO A 194 7.17 8.50 -15.82
CA PRO A 194 6.51 9.70 -15.36
C PRO A 194 7.53 10.64 -14.71
N LYS A 195 7.42 11.94 -15.01
CA LYS A 195 8.26 12.95 -14.35
C LYS A 195 7.77 13.14 -12.92
N LEU A 196 8.68 13.05 -11.96
CA LEU A 196 8.38 13.44 -10.58
C LEU A 196 8.11 14.94 -10.51
N ASP A 197 7.02 15.30 -9.84
CA ASP A 197 6.67 16.69 -9.56
C ASP A 197 7.71 17.28 -8.59
N ALA A 198 8.30 18.42 -8.97
CA ALA A 198 9.25 19.12 -8.11
C ALA A 198 8.60 19.55 -6.79
N GLU A 199 7.31 19.92 -6.80
CA GLU A 199 6.60 20.34 -5.59
C GLU A 199 6.41 19.20 -4.58
N LEU A 200 6.36 17.94 -5.05
CA LEU A 200 6.38 16.78 -4.17
C LEU A 200 7.63 16.80 -3.29
N ILE A 201 8.80 17.02 -3.89
CA ILE A 201 10.10 16.98 -3.22
C ILE A 201 10.34 18.24 -2.41
N THR A 202 9.99 19.41 -2.93
CA THR A 202 10.34 20.69 -2.29
C THR A 202 9.29 21.22 -1.34
N LYS A 203 8.03 20.74 -1.41
CA LYS A 203 6.95 21.19 -0.52
C LYS A 203 6.35 20.03 0.28
N PHE A 204 5.81 19.01 -0.38
CA PHE A 204 5.08 17.93 0.31
C PHE A 204 5.97 17.14 1.28
N LEU A 205 7.14 16.67 0.84
CA LEU A 205 8.04 15.89 1.70
C LEU A 205 8.56 16.68 2.92
N PRO A 206 9.00 17.95 2.78
CA PRO A 206 9.33 18.78 3.93
C PRO A 206 8.14 19.01 4.88
N LEU A 207 6.93 19.22 4.36
CA LEU A 207 5.72 19.34 5.20
C LEU A 207 5.48 18.05 5.98
N LEU A 208 5.60 16.88 5.34
CA LEU A 208 5.47 15.59 6.00
C LEU A 208 6.55 15.39 7.08
N MET A 209 7.81 15.76 6.79
CA MET A 209 8.89 15.70 7.78
C MET A 209 8.60 16.61 8.98
N SER A 210 8.04 17.81 8.77
CA SER A 210 7.61 18.69 9.85
C SER A 210 6.56 18.03 10.73
N LEU A 211 5.55 17.37 10.13
CA LEU A 211 4.52 16.65 10.90
C LEU A 211 5.11 15.51 11.73
N VAL A 212 6.11 14.80 11.20
CA VAL A 212 6.85 13.75 11.91
C VAL A 212 7.67 14.33 13.07
N VAL A 213 8.33 15.48 12.88
CA VAL A 213 9.06 16.18 13.95
C VAL A 213 8.11 16.63 15.05
N ASP A 214 6.94 17.21 14.71
CA ASP A 214 5.93 17.60 15.69
C ASP A 214 5.50 16.40 16.57
N ASP A 215 5.28 15.25 15.94
CA ASP A 215 4.90 14.01 16.64
C ASP A 215 6.02 13.52 17.58
N TYR A 216 7.28 13.62 17.15
CA TYR A 216 8.44 13.24 17.97
C TYR A 216 8.63 14.19 19.15
N THR A 217 8.60 15.50 18.92
CA THR A 217 8.76 16.51 19.96
C THR A 217 7.69 16.35 21.03
N PHE A 218 6.42 16.14 20.64
CA PHE A 218 5.36 15.93 21.61
C PHE A 218 5.53 14.63 22.44
N ASN A 219 5.99 13.55 21.80
CA ASN A 219 6.27 12.30 22.51
C ASN A 219 7.42 12.41 23.51
N VAL A 220 8.40 13.27 23.25
CA VAL A 220 9.49 13.56 24.18
C VAL A 220 8.99 14.43 25.33
N GLU A 221 8.25 15.50 25.05
CA GLU A 221 7.71 16.42 26.05
C GLU A 221 6.82 15.70 27.08
N HIS A 222 6.00 14.74 26.63
CA HIS A 222 5.14 13.96 27.53
C HIS A 222 5.94 13.07 28.50
N LYS A 223 7.18 12.71 28.15
CA LYS A 223 8.08 11.89 28.98
C LYS A 223 8.94 12.72 29.93
N LEU A 224 8.97 14.05 29.80
CA LEU A 224 9.75 14.91 30.69
C LEU A 224 9.17 14.93 32.12
N PRO A 225 10.02 15.12 33.15
CA PRO A 225 9.59 15.31 34.53
C PRO A 225 8.63 16.50 34.66
N THR A 226 7.67 16.42 35.59
CA THR A 226 6.58 17.39 35.78
C THR A 226 7.06 18.83 36.02
N GLU A 227 8.27 19.02 36.53
CA GLU A 227 8.88 20.33 36.82
C GLU A 227 9.36 21.07 35.56
N GLU A 228 9.56 20.37 34.43
CA GLU A 228 10.03 20.94 33.16
C GLU A 228 8.91 21.07 32.10
N LYS A 229 7.68 20.63 32.43
CA LYS A 229 6.57 20.61 31.47
C LYS A 229 6.06 22.01 31.18
N VAL A 230 6.33 22.50 29.97
CA VAL A 230 5.52 23.57 29.39
C VAL A 230 4.21 22.94 28.91
N PRO A 231 3.02 23.51 29.18
CA PRO A 231 1.77 22.98 28.63
C PRO A 231 1.76 23.20 27.10
N VAL A 232 2.32 22.26 26.36
CA VAL A 232 2.29 22.25 24.90
C VAL A 232 0.97 21.65 24.45
N THR A 233 0.16 22.44 23.76
CA THR A 233 -1.07 21.95 23.13
C THR A 233 -0.68 21.17 21.87
N TYR A 234 -1.24 19.97 21.71
CA TYR A 234 -1.00 19.17 20.51
C TYR A 234 -1.46 19.94 19.26
N PRO A 235 -0.68 19.98 18.16
CA PRO A 235 -1.12 20.62 16.93
C PRO A 235 -2.34 19.89 16.37
N ASN A 236 -3.51 20.51 16.40
CA ASN A 236 -4.76 19.83 16.01
C ASN A 236 -5.15 20.06 14.54
N THR A 237 -4.43 20.91 13.81
CA THR A 237 -4.74 21.28 12.42
C THR A 237 -3.67 20.80 11.46
N LEU A 238 -4.09 20.31 10.30
CA LEU A 238 -3.20 20.04 9.17
C LEU A 238 -3.14 21.27 8.25
N PRO A 239 -1.97 21.57 7.65
CA PRO A 239 -1.88 22.59 6.61
C PRO A 239 -2.76 22.24 5.38
N ASP A 240 -3.52 23.20 4.87
CA ASP A 240 -4.37 23.01 3.67
C ASP A 240 -3.58 22.55 2.44
N VAL A 241 -2.32 22.99 2.34
CA VAL A 241 -1.42 22.55 1.26
C VAL A 241 -1.18 21.05 1.33
N PHE A 242 -1.04 20.48 2.54
CA PHE A 242 -0.82 19.06 2.73
C PHE A 242 -2.06 18.25 2.33
N THR A 243 -3.26 18.67 2.73
CA THR A 243 -4.52 18.00 2.36
C THR A 243 -4.75 18.07 0.85
N LYS A 244 -4.46 19.21 0.21
CA LYS A 244 -4.51 19.35 -1.25
C LYS A 244 -3.59 18.36 -1.97
N PHE A 245 -2.37 18.14 -1.47
CA PHE A 245 -1.47 17.13 -2.04
C PHE A 245 -2.04 15.72 -1.95
N LEU A 246 -2.68 15.34 -0.85
CA LEU A 246 -3.31 14.01 -0.71
C LEU A 246 -4.48 13.81 -1.69
N LEU A 247 -5.16 14.89 -2.07
CA LEU A 247 -6.27 14.86 -3.03
C LEU A 247 -5.80 14.81 -4.48
N GLU A 248 -4.75 15.57 -4.83
CA GLU A 248 -4.37 15.81 -6.23
C GLU A 248 -3.18 14.97 -6.71
N ASN A 249 -2.28 14.54 -5.81
CA ASN A 249 -1.04 13.86 -6.18
C ASN A 249 -1.04 12.40 -5.71
N ARG A 250 -1.00 11.46 -6.68
CA ARG A 250 -1.04 10.01 -6.46
C ARG A 250 0.07 9.51 -5.52
N ILE A 251 1.30 10.03 -5.66
CA ILE A 251 2.45 9.61 -4.84
C ILE A 251 2.36 10.21 -3.45
N ALA A 252 2.02 11.50 -3.34
CA ALA A 252 1.82 12.16 -2.05
C ALA A 252 0.74 11.46 -1.23
N CYS A 253 -0.36 11.09 -1.90
CA CYS A 253 -1.43 10.32 -1.29
C CYS A 253 -0.93 8.99 -0.74
N GLU A 254 -0.23 8.18 -1.54
CA GLU A 254 0.31 6.89 -1.11
C GLU A 254 1.23 7.04 0.11
N ILE A 255 2.18 7.98 0.07
CA ILE A 255 3.09 8.24 1.19
C ILE A 255 2.32 8.72 2.44
N GLY A 256 1.32 9.59 2.26
CA GLY A 256 0.46 10.07 3.35
C GLY A 256 -0.34 8.96 4.02
N LEU A 257 -0.87 8.01 3.25
CA LEU A 257 -1.53 6.81 3.77
C LEU A 257 -0.55 5.94 4.57
N TYR A 258 0.68 5.74 4.08
CA TYR A 258 1.69 4.98 4.81
C TYR A 258 2.20 5.69 6.07
N TYR A 259 2.20 7.02 6.08
CA TYR A 259 2.42 7.78 7.30
C TYR A 259 1.28 7.58 8.32
N LEU A 260 0.00 7.53 7.89
CA LEU A 260 -1.11 7.15 8.78
C LEU A 260 -0.89 5.75 9.37
N LEU A 261 -0.51 4.78 8.54
CA LEU A 261 -0.21 3.42 9.02
C LEU A 261 0.94 3.43 10.04
N HIS A 262 1.96 4.24 9.79
CA HIS A 262 3.12 4.39 10.66
C HIS A 262 2.74 4.95 12.05
N ILE A 263 2.02 6.07 12.11
CA ILE A 263 1.59 6.67 13.38
C ILE A 263 0.60 5.78 14.14
N THR A 264 -0.28 5.07 13.42
CA THR A 264 -1.19 4.10 14.03
C THR A 264 -0.41 2.96 14.69
N LYS A 265 0.62 2.45 14.02
CA LYS A 265 1.50 1.40 14.55
C LYS A 265 2.29 1.86 15.78
N GLN A 266 2.65 3.15 15.84
CA GLN A 266 3.27 3.76 17.02
C GLN A 266 2.29 4.01 18.18
N ARG A 267 1.00 3.69 18.01
CA ARG A 267 -0.07 3.95 18.98
C ARG A 267 -0.25 5.44 19.31
N ASN A 268 0.09 6.32 18.38
CA ASN A 268 -0.08 7.76 18.58
C ASN A 268 -1.49 8.21 18.17
N LYS A 269 -2.42 8.18 19.13
CA LYS A 269 -3.83 8.53 18.88
C LYS A 269 -4.02 9.99 18.44
N ASN A 270 -3.22 10.91 18.96
CA ASN A 270 -3.36 12.34 18.66
C ASN A 270 -2.95 12.63 17.21
N SER A 271 -1.83 12.07 16.75
CA SER A 271 -1.43 12.16 15.33
C SER A 271 -2.46 11.51 14.41
N LEU A 272 -2.99 10.35 14.83
CA LEU A 272 -4.03 9.65 14.08
C LEU A 272 -5.27 10.53 13.90
N LEU A 273 -5.80 11.09 14.99
CA LEU A 273 -6.99 11.96 14.94
C LEU A 273 -6.74 13.25 14.16
N ARG A 274 -5.51 13.79 14.18
CA ARG A 274 -5.10 14.93 13.34
C ARG A 274 -5.14 14.59 11.84
N LEU A 275 -4.68 13.39 11.47
CA LEU A 275 -4.51 13.00 10.07
C LEU A 275 -5.78 12.40 9.43
N LEU A 276 -6.61 11.75 10.23
CA LEU A 276 -7.80 11.04 9.77
C LEU A 276 -8.78 11.88 8.92
N PRO A 277 -9.05 13.17 9.24
CA PRO A 277 -9.93 14.00 8.42
C PRO A 277 -9.45 14.19 6.98
N ALA A 278 -8.15 14.32 6.77
CA ALA A 278 -7.57 14.54 5.45
C ALA A 278 -7.62 13.29 4.55
N ILE A 279 -7.77 12.10 5.14
CA ILE A 279 -7.76 10.84 4.39
C ILE A 279 -9.16 10.45 3.90
N LYS A 280 -10.20 11.14 4.38
CA LYS A 280 -11.58 10.97 3.89
C LYS A 280 -11.73 11.32 2.41
N GLU A 281 -10.95 12.27 1.93
CA GLU A 281 -10.96 12.72 0.55
C GLU A 281 -9.54 12.61 0.00
N THR A 282 -9.27 11.52 -0.70
CA THR A 282 -7.94 11.16 -1.22
C THR A 282 -7.97 10.99 -2.72
N TYR A 283 -6.79 11.04 -3.34
CA TYR A 283 -6.62 10.79 -4.77
C TYR A 283 -7.30 9.48 -5.18
N ASN A 284 -8.33 9.56 -6.04
CA ASN A 284 -9.12 8.41 -6.50
C ASN A 284 -9.62 7.47 -5.38
N ASP A 285 -9.93 8.03 -4.20
CA ASP A 285 -10.35 7.30 -3.00
C ASP A 285 -9.40 6.16 -2.58
N THR A 286 -8.09 6.32 -2.79
CA THR A 286 -7.06 5.34 -2.39
C THR A 286 -7.11 5.00 -0.90
N GLY A 287 -7.53 5.95 -0.05
CA GLY A 287 -7.77 5.75 1.38
C GLY A 287 -8.89 4.77 1.72
N PHE A 288 -9.63 4.27 0.72
CA PHE A 288 -10.66 3.24 0.88
C PHE A 288 -10.43 1.99 0.00
N THR A 289 -9.20 1.78 -0.47
CA THR A 289 -8.83 0.54 -1.14
C THR A 289 -8.76 -0.63 -0.14
N ASP A 290 -9.07 -1.84 -0.58
CA ASP A 290 -9.05 -3.02 0.30
C ASP A 290 -7.68 -3.24 0.96
N ILE A 291 -6.59 -3.06 0.21
CA ILE A 291 -5.22 -3.24 0.71
C ILE A 291 -4.94 -2.27 1.86
N PHE A 292 -5.20 -0.98 1.67
CA PHE A 292 -4.99 0.02 2.70
C PHE A 292 -5.91 -0.20 3.91
N LEU A 293 -7.20 -0.43 3.69
CA LEU A 293 -8.17 -0.63 4.77
C LEU A 293 -7.85 -1.87 5.61
N HIS A 294 -7.35 -2.93 4.98
CA HIS A 294 -6.90 -4.12 5.69
C HIS A 294 -5.71 -3.81 6.61
N LEU A 295 -4.68 -3.14 6.10
CA LEU A 295 -3.52 -2.72 6.90
C LEU A 295 -3.93 -1.75 8.02
N PHE A 296 -4.81 -0.80 7.71
CA PHE A 296 -5.26 0.21 8.65
C PHE A 296 -6.10 -0.40 9.79
N THR A 297 -7.10 -1.21 9.47
CA THR A 297 -7.91 -1.92 10.48
C THR A 297 -7.09 -2.86 11.33
N SER A 298 -6.10 -3.56 10.74
CA SER A 298 -5.14 -4.37 11.50
C SER A 298 -4.37 -3.50 12.51
N ASN A 299 -3.80 -2.37 12.06
CA ASN A 299 -3.06 -1.46 12.95
C ASN A 299 -3.96 -0.82 14.03
N LEU A 300 -5.23 -0.53 13.73
CA LEU A 300 -6.17 0.01 14.72
C LEU A 300 -6.39 -0.95 15.90
N THR A 301 -6.23 -2.27 15.72
CA THR A 301 -6.32 -3.22 16.84
C THR A 301 -5.23 -2.99 17.91
N LEU A 302 -4.10 -2.35 17.56
CA LEU A 302 -3.04 -1.98 18.49
C LEU A 302 -3.47 -0.86 19.47
N LEU A 303 -4.51 -0.10 19.11
CA LEU A 303 -5.12 0.97 19.90
C LEU A 303 -6.35 0.48 20.68
N SER A 304 -6.48 -0.83 20.94
CA SER A 304 -7.68 -1.43 21.53
C SER A 304 -8.17 -0.74 22.82
N GLU A 305 -7.28 -0.22 23.67
CA GLU A 305 -7.65 0.50 24.90
C GLU A 305 -8.35 1.84 24.64
N GLU A 306 -8.06 2.51 23.52
CA GLU A 306 -8.63 3.81 23.17
C GLU A 306 -10.09 3.70 22.71
N PHE A 307 -10.53 2.51 22.28
CA PHE A 307 -11.91 2.26 21.87
C PHE A 307 -12.92 2.29 23.02
N GLY A 308 -12.46 2.36 24.29
CA GLY A 308 -13.34 2.65 25.42
C GLY A 308 -13.87 4.08 25.42
N SER A 309 -13.20 5.01 24.72
CA SER A 309 -13.62 6.40 24.60
C SER A 309 -14.68 6.58 23.50
N GLU A 310 -15.82 7.17 23.87
CA GLU A 310 -16.86 7.54 22.90
C GLU A 310 -16.37 8.54 21.85
N GLU A 311 -15.48 9.46 22.26
CA GLU A 311 -14.89 10.47 21.37
C GLU A 311 -14.00 9.79 20.31
N PHE A 312 -13.11 8.89 20.74
CA PHE A 312 -12.23 8.16 19.82
C PHE A 312 -13.04 7.29 18.85
N CYS A 313 -14.02 6.55 19.37
CA CYS A 313 -14.96 5.77 18.55
C CYS A 313 -15.73 6.65 17.56
N GLY A 314 -16.20 7.82 18.00
CA GLY A 314 -16.89 8.78 17.13
C GLY A 314 -16.03 9.20 15.94
N HIS A 315 -14.77 9.57 16.18
CA HIS A 315 -13.86 9.96 15.09
C HIS A 315 -13.57 8.82 14.11
N ILE A 316 -13.32 7.61 14.61
CA ILE A 316 -12.98 6.44 13.78
C ILE A 316 -14.19 5.93 13.00
N PHE A 317 -15.31 5.68 13.68
CA PHE A 317 -16.47 5.08 13.05
C PHE A 317 -17.33 6.13 12.34
N GLU A 318 -17.90 7.08 13.06
CA GLU A 318 -18.80 8.08 12.49
C GLU A 318 -18.06 9.08 11.61
N GLY A 319 -16.85 9.46 12.02
CA GLY A 319 -16.02 10.40 11.29
C GLY A 319 -15.45 9.82 10.01
N PHE A 320 -14.96 8.58 10.00
CA PHE A 320 -14.23 8.01 8.86
C PHE A 320 -14.98 6.87 8.16
N PHE A 321 -15.25 5.76 8.85
CA PHE A 321 -15.82 4.57 8.19
C PHE A 321 -17.27 4.74 7.71
N LEU A 322 -18.16 5.24 8.57
CA LEU A 322 -19.59 5.33 8.30
C LEU A 322 -19.93 6.39 7.23
N VAL A 323 -19.11 7.44 7.08
CA VAL A 323 -19.27 8.46 6.03
C VAL A 323 -19.23 7.85 4.63
N SER A 324 -18.40 6.83 4.45
CA SER A 324 -18.16 6.20 3.15
C SER A 324 -18.82 4.81 3.00
N LEU A 325 -19.50 4.33 4.04
CA LEU A 325 -20.12 3.00 4.08
C LEU A 325 -21.15 2.79 2.95
N THR A 326 -21.93 3.83 2.63
CA THR A 326 -22.95 3.78 1.56
C THR A 326 -22.35 3.76 0.15
N LYS A 327 -21.10 4.19 0.00
CA LYS A 327 -20.41 4.28 -1.29
C LYS A 327 -19.64 3.00 -1.63
N LYS A 328 -19.17 2.26 -0.62
CA LYS A 328 -18.25 1.14 -0.81
C LYS A 328 -18.53 -0.04 0.13
N GLU A 329 -18.91 -1.18 -0.44
CA GLU A 329 -19.21 -2.41 0.32
C GLU A 329 -18.01 -2.98 1.07
N ASN A 330 -16.78 -2.78 0.55
CA ASN A 330 -15.57 -3.28 1.20
C ASN A 330 -15.35 -2.67 2.60
N ILE A 331 -15.80 -1.43 2.83
CA ILE A 331 -15.73 -0.77 4.13
C ILE A 331 -16.55 -1.53 5.15
N HIS A 332 -17.75 -2.00 4.79
CA HIS A 332 -18.61 -2.78 5.67
C HIS A 332 -17.88 -4.04 6.18
N ARG A 333 -17.23 -4.77 5.28
CA ARG A 333 -16.43 -5.95 5.63
C ARG A 333 -15.28 -5.62 6.59
N HIS A 334 -14.58 -4.51 6.37
CA HIS A 334 -13.45 -4.09 7.20
C HIS A 334 -13.89 -3.60 8.59
N VAL A 335 -15.02 -2.90 8.69
CA VAL A 335 -15.60 -2.51 9.98
C VAL A 335 -16.03 -3.75 10.77
N LEU A 336 -16.70 -4.71 10.13
CA LEU A 336 -17.07 -5.97 10.79
C LEU A 336 -15.84 -6.76 11.26
N ARG A 337 -14.78 -6.83 10.45
CA ARG A 337 -13.49 -7.45 10.85
C ARG A 337 -12.88 -6.74 12.07
N LEU A 338 -12.92 -5.41 12.11
CA LEU A 338 -12.43 -4.63 13.25
C LEU A 338 -13.25 -4.92 14.52
N LEU A 339 -14.58 -4.92 14.40
CA LEU A 339 -15.49 -5.20 15.52
C LEU A 339 -15.39 -6.63 16.03
N LEU A 340 -15.16 -7.61 15.16
CA LEU A 340 -14.92 -9.00 15.58
C LEU A 340 -13.81 -9.07 16.64
N HIS A 341 -12.75 -8.28 16.48
CA HIS A 341 -11.61 -8.24 17.40
C HIS A 341 -11.83 -7.29 18.59
N LEU A 342 -12.52 -6.15 18.38
CA LEU A 342 -12.54 -5.05 19.35
C LEU A 342 -13.87 -4.85 20.10
N HIS A 343 -14.95 -5.56 19.75
CA HIS A 343 -16.30 -5.32 20.30
C HIS A 343 -16.35 -5.27 21.84
N HIS A 344 -15.52 -6.06 22.52
CA HIS A 344 -15.46 -6.10 24.00
C HIS A 344 -14.86 -4.83 24.64
N LYS A 345 -14.14 -4.00 23.87
CA LYS A 345 -13.55 -2.73 24.34
C LYS A 345 -14.23 -1.49 23.78
N VAL A 346 -15.09 -1.64 22.77
CA VAL A 346 -15.82 -0.52 22.17
C VAL A 346 -16.86 0.00 23.16
N ALA A 347 -16.96 1.32 23.29
CA ALA A 347 -17.99 1.97 24.11
C ALA A 347 -19.40 1.39 23.80
N PRO A 348 -20.18 0.91 24.80
CA PRO A 348 -21.43 0.18 24.57
C PRO A 348 -22.47 0.94 23.72
N THR A 349 -22.62 2.25 23.97
CA THR A 349 -23.50 3.16 23.22
C THR A 349 -23.13 3.24 21.73
N LYS A 350 -21.84 3.26 21.42
CA LYS A 350 -21.33 3.24 20.05
C LYS A 350 -21.49 1.86 19.41
N LEU A 351 -21.33 0.78 20.17
CA LEU A 351 -21.56 -0.58 19.65
C LEU A 351 -23.02 -0.79 19.22
N GLU A 352 -24.00 -0.32 20.01
CA GLU A 352 -25.42 -0.37 19.62
C GLU A 352 -25.71 0.46 18.37
N SER A 353 -25.10 1.64 18.27
CA SER A 353 -25.25 2.51 17.10
C SER A 353 -24.65 1.87 15.83
N LEU A 354 -23.50 1.22 15.98
CA LEU A 354 -22.84 0.47 14.90
C LEU A 354 -23.63 -0.76 14.47
N GLN A 355 -24.24 -1.49 15.40
CA GLN A 355 -25.11 -2.62 15.05
C GLN A 355 -26.26 -2.15 14.15
N LYS A 356 -26.95 -1.07 14.51
CA LYS A 356 -28.03 -0.48 13.69
C LYS A 356 -27.53 0.01 12.34
N ALA A 357 -26.34 0.64 12.29
CA ALA A 357 -25.77 1.18 11.06
C ALA A 357 -25.25 0.09 10.10
N LEU A 358 -24.82 -1.06 10.63
CA LEU A 358 -24.27 -2.18 9.86
C LEU A 358 -25.32 -3.25 9.56
N GLU A 359 -26.55 -3.13 10.07
CA GLU A 359 -27.65 -4.03 9.76
C GLU A 359 -27.83 -4.13 8.23
N PRO A 360 -27.93 -5.35 7.68
CA PRO A 360 -28.16 -5.51 6.26
C PRO A 360 -29.52 -4.87 5.92
N THR A 361 -29.50 -3.88 5.03
CA THR A 361 -30.74 -3.32 4.48
C THR A 361 -31.56 -4.47 3.88
N LYS A 362 -32.82 -4.61 4.31
CA LYS A 362 -33.76 -5.69 3.93
C LYS A 362 -34.09 -5.76 2.41
N THR A 363 -33.35 -5.05 1.57
CA THR A 363 -33.53 -4.95 0.12
C THR A 363 -32.30 -5.46 -0.61
N VAL A 364 -32.01 -6.75 -0.49
CA VAL A 364 -31.55 -7.56 -1.62
C VAL A 364 -32.35 -8.85 -1.55
N SER A 365 -33.46 -8.90 -2.27
CA SER A 365 -34.07 -10.16 -2.67
C SER A 365 -32.97 -10.96 -3.37
N TRP A 366 -32.61 -12.10 -2.81
CA TRP A 366 -31.85 -13.13 -3.51
C TRP A 366 -32.67 -13.57 -4.72
N GLY A 367 -32.47 -12.87 -5.82
CA GLY A 367 -33.10 -13.12 -7.11
C GLY A 367 -32.08 -13.74 -8.05
N TRP A 368 -32.09 -15.08 -8.08
CA TRP A 368 -31.51 -16.01 -9.07
C TRP A 368 -30.00 -16.20 -9.09
#